data_AF-A0A959NKK5-F1
#
_entry.id   AF-A0A959NKK5-F1
#
_cell.length_a   1.000
_cell.length_b   1.000
_cell.length_c   1.000
_cell.angle_alpha   90.00
_cell.angle_beta   90.00
_cell.angle_gamma   90.00
#
_symmetry.space_group_name_H-M   'P 1'
#
loop_
_entity.id
_entity.type
_entity.pdbx_description
1 polymer ?
#
loop_
_entity_poly.entity_id
_entity_poly.type
_entity_poly.pdbx_seq_one_letter_code
_entity_poly.pdbx_strand_id
1 'polypeptide(L)'
;MSNFKDLKHKDVFIILIVLLITVSYFLDKILINYDGNIFDFYDLESLVFFSKMKILIILISLVWYFTCHHWWKSSILIIITIELLKLMSIFNPNQLTVDKIEFITSLPITIPIVFLLLFISKKLSNYNLAKELSFYIDNEIDDIFFELYKNKSNEITNLNERLNRLRKNKHKEGNLKYLEELISLRDEFYNTK
;
A
#
# COMPACT_ATOMS: atom_id res chain seq x y z
N MET A 1 9.74 -19.48 -18.03
CA MET A 1 8.36 -19.31 -18.54
C MET A 1 7.47 -19.10 -17.33
N SER A 2 7.47 -17.88 -16.78
CA SER A 2 7.03 -17.56 -15.42
C SER A 2 5.73 -16.75 -15.45
N ASN A 3 4.68 -17.36 -14.88
CA ASN A 3 3.45 -16.77 -14.33
C ASN A 3 3.00 -15.38 -14.83
N PHE A 4 2.20 -15.39 -15.90
CA PHE A 4 1.30 -14.30 -16.28
C PHE A 4 -0.05 -14.34 -15.53
N LYS A 5 -0.19 -15.15 -14.46
CA LYS A 5 -1.49 -15.52 -13.88
C LYS A 5 -1.96 -14.63 -12.72
N ASP A 6 -1.19 -13.62 -12.33
CA ASP A 6 -1.50 -12.74 -11.19
C ASP A 6 -1.75 -11.27 -11.60
N LEU A 7 -2.28 -11.04 -12.80
CA LEU A 7 -2.97 -9.78 -13.09
C LEU A 7 -4.27 -9.77 -12.27
N LYS A 8 -4.21 -9.17 -11.07
CA LYS A 8 -5.39 -8.98 -10.21
C LYS A 8 -6.47 -8.33 -11.06
N HIS A 9 -7.71 -8.82 -11.01
CA HIS A 9 -8.84 -8.30 -11.79
C HIS A 9 -9.01 -6.76 -11.69
N LYS A 10 -8.53 -6.18 -10.59
CA LYS A 10 -8.44 -4.72 -10.37
C LYS A 10 -7.52 -4.03 -11.37
N ASP A 11 -6.37 -4.60 -11.70
CA ASP A 11 -5.39 -4.03 -12.64
C ASP A 11 -5.93 -4.06 -14.07
N VAL A 12 -6.63 -5.14 -14.45
CA VAL A 12 -7.31 -5.24 -15.76
C VAL A 12 -8.43 -4.19 -15.88
N PHE A 13 -9.20 -3.99 -14.81
CA PHE A 13 -10.26 -2.98 -14.78
C PHE A 13 -9.70 -1.55 -14.90
N ILE A 14 -8.57 -1.29 -14.25
CA ILE A 14 -7.86 -0.01 -14.33
C ILE A 14 -7.33 0.24 -15.74
N ILE A 15 -6.72 -0.77 -16.37
CA ILE A 15 -6.26 -0.69 -17.77
C ILE A 15 -7.44 -0.43 -18.69
N LEU A 16 -8.57 -1.12 -18.48
CA LEU A 16 -9.78 -0.94 -19.28
C LEU A 16 -10.34 0.49 -19.14
N ILE A 17 -10.40 1.06 -17.93
CA ILE A 17 -10.80 2.45 -17.68
C ILE A 17 -9.87 3.43 -18.40
N VAL A 18 -8.56 3.23 -18.30
CA VAL A 18 -7.55 4.04 -18.99
C VAL A 18 -7.76 4.02 -20.50
N LEU A 19 -8.01 2.83 -21.05
CA LEU A 19 -8.23 2.63 -22.49
C LEU A 19 -9.54 3.30 -22.93
N LEU A 20 -10.61 3.18 -22.13
CA LEU A 20 -11.91 3.78 -22.38
C LEU A 20 -11.86 5.31 -22.32
N ILE A 21 -11.13 5.88 -21.37
CA ILE A 21 -10.86 7.32 -21.27
C ILE A 21 -10.08 7.82 -22.49
N THR A 22 -9.06 7.06 -22.93
CA THR A 22 -8.26 7.42 -24.11
C THR A 22 -9.07 7.32 -25.40
N VAL A 23 -9.92 6.30 -25.54
CA VAL A 23 -10.82 6.15 -26.70
C VAL A 23 -11.88 7.26 -26.71
N SER A 24 -12.45 7.59 -25.55
CA SER A 24 -13.40 8.70 -25.41
C SER A 24 -12.77 10.05 -25.77
N TYR A 25 -11.49 10.25 -25.44
CA TYR A 25 -10.72 11.43 -25.84
C TYR A 25 -10.66 11.60 -27.37
N PHE A 26 -10.47 10.51 -28.13
CA PHE A 26 -10.42 10.54 -29.59
C PHE A 26 -11.80 10.60 -30.28
N LEU A 27 -12.86 10.10 -29.63
CA LEU A 27 -14.22 10.10 -30.17
C LEU A 27 -14.81 11.51 -30.32
N ASP A 28 -14.43 12.45 -29.45
CA ASP A 28 -14.85 13.87 -29.55
C ASP A 28 -14.47 14.47 -30.91
N LYS A 29 -13.29 14.11 -31.44
CA LYS A 29 -12.81 14.59 -32.74
C LYS A 29 -13.64 14.05 -33.92
N ILE A 30 -14.29 12.90 -33.73
CA ILE A 30 -15.19 12.28 -34.70
C ILE A 30 -16.60 12.87 -34.60
N LEU A 31 -17.06 13.21 -33.39
CA LEU A 31 -18.39 13.78 -33.15
C LEU A 31 -18.49 15.25 -33.62
N ILE A 32 -17.42 16.03 -33.48
CA ILE A 32 -17.35 17.46 -33.85
C ILE A 32 -17.14 17.67 -35.36
N ASN A 33 -16.89 16.62 -36.15
CA ASN A 33 -16.68 16.73 -37.60
C ASN A 33 -18.00 16.62 -38.42
N TYR A 34 -19.15 16.70 -37.76
CA TYR A 34 -20.46 16.73 -38.39
C TYR A 34 -21.09 18.12 -38.18
N ASP A 35 -21.18 18.86 -39.29
CA ASP A 35 -21.68 20.22 -39.47
C ASP A 35 -20.78 21.42 -39.12
N GLY A 36 -20.29 22.07 -40.19
CA GLY A 36 -20.71 23.44 -40.49
C GLY A 36 -20.06 24.57 -39.69
N ASN A 37 -19.04 25.19 -40.30
CA ASN A 37 -18.56 26.56 -40.05
C ASN A 37 -19.44 27.45 -39.16
N ILE A 38 -19.02 27.73 -37.94
CA ILE A 38 -19.37 28.98 -37.24
C ILE A 38 -18.13 29.52 -36.54
N PHE A 39 -17.43 30.40 -37.26
CA PHE A 39 -16.75 31.61 -36.79
C PHE A 39 -16.10 31.60 -35.39
N ASP A 40 -14.77 31.60 -35.43
CA ASP A 40 -13.90 32.65 -34.88
C ASP A 40 -14.20 33.14 -33.45
N PHE A 41 -13.85 32.31 -32.46
CA PHE A 41 -13.57 32.78 -31.11
C PHE A 41 -12.20 32.32 -30.63
N TYR A 42 -11.26 33.26 -30.59
CA TYR A 42 -10.21 33.26 -29.58
C TYR A 42 -10.89 33.28 -28.19
N ASP A 43 -10.81 32.18 -27.42
CA ASP A 43 -10.40 32.19 -25.99
C ASP A 43 -10.88 30.98 -25.17
N LEU A 44 -11.89 30.22 -25.58
CA LEU A 44 -12.40 29.10 -24.75
C LEU A 44 -12.20 27.72 -25.37
N GLU A 45 -12.48 27.55 -26.65
CA GLU A 45 -12.37 26.25 -27.32
C GLU A 45 -10.89 25.80 -27.44
N SER A 46 -10.01 26.73 -27.78
CA SER A 46 -8.56 26.49 -27.82
C SER A 46 -8.00 26.15 -26.43
N LEU A 47 -8.43 26.88 -25.39
CA LEU A 47 -8.03 26.63 -24.00
C LEU A 47 -8.46 25.24 -23.52
N VAL A 48 -9.70 24.85 -23.83
CA VAL A 48 -10.23 23.52 -23.51
C VAL A 48 -9.43 22.45 -24.26
N PHE A 49 -9.14 22.65 -25.54
CA PHE A 49 -8.37 21.70 -26.36
C PHE A 49 -6.95 21.48 -25.82
N PHE A 50 -6.21 22.55 -25.50
CA PHE A 50 -4.86 22.47 -24.93
C PHE A 50 -4.84 21.89 -23.50
N SER A 51 -5.85 22.20 -22.70
CA SER A 51 -5.98 21.69 -21.33
C SER A 51 -6.32 20.20 -21.29
N LYS A 52 -7.11 19.72 -22.24
CA LYS A 52 -7.61 18.33 -22.28
C LYS A 52 -6.47 17.30 -22.32
N MET A 53 -5.40 17.53 -23.10
CA MET A 53 -4.23 16.64 -23.15
C MET A 53 -3.47 16.57 -21.82
N LYS A 54 -3.30 17.71 -21.14
CA LYS A 54 -2.60 17.78 -19.85
C LYS A 54 -3.42 17.08 -18.76
N ILE A 55 -4.73 17.30 -18.76
CA ILE A 55 -5.67 16.63 -17.83
C ILE A 55 -5.63 15.11 -18.03
N LEU A 56 -5.57 14.63 -19.28
CA LEU A 56 -5.43 13.21 -19.58
C LEU A 56 -4.13 12.63 -18.97
N ILE A 57 -3.00 13.32 -19.14
CA ILE A 57 -1.70 12.89 -18.58
C ILE A 57 -1.73 12.90 -17.05
N ILE A 58 -2.41 13.87 -16.43
CA ILE A 58 -2.60 13.92 -14.98
C ILE A 58 -3.45 12.75 -14.50
N LEU A 59 -4.58 12.46 -15.18
CA LEU A 59 -5.47 11.36 -14.83
C LEU A 59 -4.79 10.00 -14.93
N ILE A 60 -4.06 9.73 -16.02
CA ILE A 60 -3.35 8.46 -16.17
C ILE A 60 -2.23 8.31 -15.13
N SER A 61 -1.53 9.41 -14.82
CA SER A 61 -0.49 9.40 -13.81
C SER A 61 -1.07 9.25 -12.40
N LEU A 62 -2.24 9.82 -12.10
CA LEU A 62 -2.97 9.62 -10.85
C LEU A 62 -3.41 8.17 -10.67
N VAL A 63 -4.02 7.60 -11.71
CA VAL A 63 -4.43 6.19 -11.71
C VAL A 63 -3.21 5.29 -11.49
N TRP A 64 -2.11 5.55 -12.19
CA TRP A 64 -0.86 4.81 -12.00
C TRP A 64 -0.28 5.01 -10.60
N TYR A 65 -0.31 6.22 -10.05
CA TYR A 65 0.14 6.52 -8.69
C TYR A 65 -0.65 5.76 -7.62
N PHE A 66 -1.98 5.70 -7.75
CA PHE A 66 -2.83 4.94 -6.83
C PHE A 66 -2.63 3.43 -6.95
N THR A 67 -2.38 2.94 -8.16
CA THR A 67 -2.17 1.51 -8.43
C THR A 67 -0.77 1.03 -8.01
N CYS A 68 0.23 1.92 -8.04
CA CYS A 68 1.60 1.57 -7.68
C CYS A 68 1.79 1.48 -6.16
N HIS A 69 2.32 0.35 -5.67
CA HIS A 69 2.67 0.14 -4.26
C HIS A 69 4.19 0.29 -3.97
N HIS A 70 4.96 0.58 -5.00
CA HIS A 70 6.42 0.54 -4.94
C HIS A 70 7.03 1.90 -4.55
N TRP A 71 8.26 1.88 -4.03
CA TRP A 71 9.08 3.07 -3.67
C TRP A 71 9.19 4.19 -4.74
N TRP A 72 9.31 3.85 -6.03
CA TRP A 72 9.29 4.78 -7.17
C TRP A 72 7.95 5.48 -7.44
N LYS A 73 6.89 5.16 -6.68
CA LYS A 73 5.61 5.91 -6.67
C LYS A 73 5.84 7.41 -6.48
N SER A 74 6.88 7.76 -5.71
CA SER A 74 7.36 9.13 -5.51
C SER A 74 7.65 9.86 -6.83
N SER A 75 8.24 9.18 -7.82
CA SER A 75 8.59 9.78 -9.11
C SER A 75 7.35 10.06 -9.97
N ILE A 76 6.29 9.26 -9.85
CA ILE A 76 5.02 9.49 -10.55
C ILE A 76 4.34 10.75 -10.00
N LEU A 77 4.45 11.00 -8.69
CA LEU A 77 3.92 12.22 -8.06
C LEU A 77 4.58 13.49 -8.61
N ILE A 78 5.86 13.42 -8.97
CA ILE A 78 6.59 14.53 -9.60
C ILE A 78 6.01 14.83 -10.98
N ILE A 79 5.76 13.79 -11.79
CA ILE A 79 5.17 13.95 -13.12
C ILE A 79 3.78 14.60 -13.00
N ILE A 80 2.95 14.17 -12.05
CA ILE A 80 1.65 14.79 -11.75
C ILE A 80 1.82 16.27 -11.37
N THR A 81 2.78 16.57 -10.49
CA THR A 81 3.03 17.94 -10.00
C THR A 81 3.45 18.86 -11.14
N ILE A 82 4.35 18.41 -12.01
CA ILE A 82 4.82 19.19 -13.16
C ILE A 82 3.66 19.49 -14.12
N GLU A 83 2.81 18.50 -14.41
CA GLU A 83 1.67 18.72 -15.31
C GLU A 83 0.58 19.60 -14.69
N LEU A 84 0.36 19.53 -13.38
CA LEU A 84 -0.54 20.45 -12.67
C LEU A 84 -0.04 21.91 -12.74
N LEU A 85 1.26 22.13 -12.58
CA LEU A 85 1.84 23.46 -12.68
C LEU A 85 1.77 24.01 -14.11
N LYS A 86 2.00 23.16 -15.12
CA LYS A 86 1.79 23.52 -16.53
C LYS A 86 0.32 23.82 -16.83
N LEU A 87 -0.62 23.13 -16.18
CA LEU A 87 -2.05 23.39 -16.33
C LEU A 87 -2.44 24.75 -15.72
N MET A 88 -1.92 25.07 -14.53
CA MET A 88 -2.13 26.37 -13.90
C MET A 88 -1.61 27.54 -14.75
N SER A 89 -0.51 27.35 -15.47
CA SER A 89 0.05 28.38 -16.36
C SER A 89 -0.89 28.74 -17.52
N ILE A 90 -1.70 27.78 -18.00
CA ILE A 90 -2.66 28.04 -19.11
C ILE A 90 -3.74 29.04 -18.70
N PHE A 91 -4.10 29.10 -17.42
CA PHE A 91 -5.16 29.99 -16.93
C PHE A 91 -4.69 31.43 -16.65
N ASN A 92 -3.41 31.76 -16.92
CA ASN A 92 -2.87 33.09 -16.71
C ASN A 92 -2.86 33.88 -18.04
N PRO A 93 -3.82 34.80 -18.27
CA PRO A 93 -4.01 35.48 -19.56
C PRO A 93 -2.91 36.51 -19.89
N ASN A 94 -2.07 36.86 -18.92
CA ASN A 94 -0.95 37.80 -19.14
C ASN A 94 0.23 37.17 -19.90
N GLN A 95 0.10 35.91 -20.33
CA GLN A 95 1.18 35.09 -20.89
C GLN A 95 0.91 34.82 -22.38
N LEU A 96 1.05 35.86 -23.22
CA LEU A 96 0.80 35.79 -24.67
C LEU A 96 1.79 34.90 -25.45
N THR A 97 2.85 34.40 -24.81
CA THR A 97 3.77 33.41 -25.39
C THR A 97 4.11 32.35 -24.35
N VAL A 98 3.35 31.25 -24.38
CA VAL A 98 3.49 30.08 -23.48
C VAL A 98 4.77 29.27 -23.77
N ASP A 99 5.61 29.69 -24.72
CA ASP A 99 6.77 28.93 -25.18
C ASP A 99 8.12 29.44 -24.63
N LYS A 100 8.79 28.52 -23.92
CA LYS A 100 10.20 28.49 -23.48
C LYS A 100 10.65 29.44 -22.37
N ILE A 101 10.30 30.74 -22.40
CA ILE A 101 10.89 31.70 -21.45
C ILE A 101 10.30 31.55 -20.04
N GLU A 102 9.00 31.25 -19.92
CA GLU A 102 8.33 31.11 -18.62
C GLU A 102 8.62 29.79 -17.90
N PHE A 103 9.00 28.74 -18.64
CA PHE A 103 9.45 27.51 -18.01
C PHE A 103 10.75 27.76 -17.22
N ILE A 104 11.71 28.48 -17.82
CA ILE A 104 12.96 28.83 -17.14
C ILE A 104 12.74 29.79 -15.95
N THR A 105 11.79 30.73 -16.04
CA THR A 105 11.51 31.63 -14.91
C THR A 105 10.70 30.98 -13.80
N SER A 106 9.94 29.91 -14.08
CA SER A 106 9.20 29.12 -13.07
C SER A 106 10.04 28.00 -12.43
N LEU A 107 11.13 27.55 -13.07
CA LEU A 107 12.09 26.60 -12.49
C LEU A 107 12.55 26.90 -11.04
N PRO A 108 12.97 28.13 -10.69
CA PRO A 108 13.42 28.41 -9.31
C PRO A 108 12.34 28.19 -8.24
N ILE A 109 11.06 28.23 -8.60
CA ILE A 109 9.93 27.97 -7.68
C ILE A 109 9.55 26.48 -7.70
N THR A 110 9.58 25.85 -8.87
CA THR A 110 9.18 24.44 -9.03
C THR A 110 10.20 23.46 -8.46
N ILE A 111 11.51 23.74 -8.58
CA ILE A 111 12.59 22.91 -8.03
C ILE A 111 12.44 22.67 -6.51
N PRO A 112 12.29 23.70 -5.65
CA PRO A 112 12.13 23.48 -4.21
C PRO A 112 10.83 22.75 -3.86
N ILE A 113 9.75 22.96 -4.60
CA ILE A 113 8.48 22.22 -4.43
C ILE A 113 8.69 20.74 -4.72
N VAL A 114 9.36 20.40 -5.83
CA VAL A 114 9.68 19.02 -6.20
C VAL A 114 10.61 18.39 -5.16
N PHE A 115 11.60 19.12 -4.65
CA PHE A 115 12.51 18.63 -3.62
C PHE A 115 11.81 18.36 -2.29
N LEU A 116 10.88 19.24 -1.89
CA LEU A 116 10.02 19.04 -0.71
C LEU A 116 9.15 17.78 -0.85
N LEU A 117 8.52 17.61 -2.02
CA LEU A 117 7.72 16.42 -2.34
C LEU A 117 8.55 15.14 -2.32
N LEU A 118 9.76 15.16 -2.86
CA LEU A 118 10.71 14.04 -2.79
C LEU A 118 11.06 13.69 -1.35
N PHE A 119 11.30 14.68 -0.51
CA PHE A 119 11.60 14.47 0.91
C PHE A 119 10.42 13.82 1.65
N ILE A 120 9.21 14.36 1.46
CA ILE A 120 7.98 13.80 2.06
C ILE A 120 7.77 12.36 1.61
N SER A 121 7.94 12.09 0.31
CA SER A 121 7.71 10.76 -0.25
C SER A 121 8.72 9.73 0.26
N LYS A 122 9.99 10.12 0.39
CA LYS A 122 11.04 9.26 0.98
C LYS A 122 10.74 8.93 2.44
N LYS A 123 10.28 9.93 3.21
CA LYS A 123 9.92 9.74 4.62
C LYS A 123 8.71 8.80 4.77
N LEU A 124 7.71 8.94 3.91
CA LEU A 124 6.53 8.08 3.90
C LEU A 124 6.89 6.62 3.55
N SER A 125 7.79 6.41 2.58
CA SER A 125 8.26 5.07 2.21
C SER A 125 8.98 4.38 3.37
N ASN A 126 9.86 5.09 4.08
CA ASN A 126 10.58 4.52 5.21
C ASN A 126 9.64 4.19 6.39
N TYR A 127 8.62 5.02 6.61
CA TYR A 127 7.62 4.77 7.63
C TYR A 127 6.81 3.50 7.35
N ASN A 128 6.41 3.27 6.10
CA ASN A 128 5.67 2.08 5.71
C ASN A 128 6.48 0.79 5.94
N LEU A 129 7.76 0.77 5.57
CA LEU A 129 8.64 -0.38 5.81
C LEU A 129 8.81 -0.68 7.31
N ALA A 130 9.03 0.36 8.12
CA ALA A 130 9.16 0.19 9.57
C ALA A 130 7.87 -0.38 10.18
N LYS A 131 6.70 0.10 9.72
CA LYS A 131 5.39 -0.38 10.17
C LYS A 131 5.15 -1.86 9.80
N GLU A 132 5.51 -2.26 8.59
CA GLU A 132 5.40 -3.65 8.14
C GLU A 132 6.29 -4.58 8.98
N LEU A 133 7.53 -4.14 9.24
CA LEU A 133 8.45 -4.90 10.09
C LEU A 133 7.92 -5.06 11.53
N SER A 134 7.39 -4.00 12.13
CA SER A 134 6.76 -4.09 13.46
C SER A 134 5.58 -5.06 13.47
N PHE A 135 4.72 -5.02 12.44
CA PHE A 135 3.61 -5.96 12.32
C PHE A 135 4.07 -7.43 12.24
N TYR A 136 5.15 -7.70 11.49
CA TYR A 136 5.74 -9.04 11.44
C TYR A 136 6.25 -9.49 12.82
N ILE A 137 6.96 -8.61 13.53
CA ILE A 137 7.48 -8.89 14.87
C ILE A 137 6.35 -9.19 15.85
N ASP A 138 5.27 -8.39 15.84
CA ASP A 138 4.14 -8.57 16.75
C ASP A 138 3.44 -9.92 16.52
N ASN A 139 3.25 -10.33 15.26
CA ASN A 139 2.65 -11.64 14.95
C ASN A 139 3.55 -12.80 15.40
N GLU A 140 4.87 -12.70 15.19
CA GLU A 140 5.83 -13.71 15.64
C GLU A 140 5.83 -13.82 17.17
N ILE A 141 5.74 -12.70 17.87
CA ILE A 141 5.61 -12.66 19.33
C ILE A 141 4.35 -13.40 19.78
N ASP A 142 3.21 -13.11 19.15
CA ASP A 142 1.93 -13.76 19.47
C ASP A 142 1.96 -15.27 19.23
N ASP A 143 2.56 -15.73 18.12
CA ASP A 143 2.71 -17.15 17.79
C ASP A 143 3.58 -17.88 18.83
N ILE A 144 4.73 -17.30 19.21
CA ILE A 144 5.60 -17.86 20.26
C ILE A 144 4.86 -17.90 21.60
N PHE A 145 4.14 -16.85 21.98
CA PHE A 145 3.36 -16.84 23.22
C PHE A 145 2.26 -17.91 23.22
N PHE A 146 1.61 -18.11 22.08
CA PHE A 146 0.60 -19.16 21.92
C PHE A 146 1.21 -20.56 22.05
N GLU A 147 2.37 -20.80 21.43
CA GLU A 147 3.10 -22.05 21.54
C GLU A 147 3.52 -22.34 23.00
N LEU A 148 4.07 -21.33 23.69
CA LEU A 148 4.46 -21.44 25.11
C LEU A 148 3.25 -21.75 26.00
N TYR A 149 2.12 -21.08 25.78
CA TYR A 149 0.89 -21.34 26.53
C TYR A 149 0.37 -22.76 26.30
N LYS A 150 0.37 -23.22 25.04
CA LYS A 150 -0.05 -24.58 24.67
C LYS A 150 0.86 -25.64 25.29
N ASN A 151 2.19 -25.44 25.26
CA ASN A 151 3.12 -26.38 25.87
C ASN A 151 2.89 -26.48 27.38
N LYS A 152 2.78 -25.35 28.07
CA LYS A 152 2.50 -25.32 29.52
C LYS A 152 1.17 -26.01 29.86
N SER A 153 0.13 -25.80 29.05
CA SER A 153 -1.15 -26.49 29.23
C SER A 153 -1.03 -28.01 29.08
N ASN A 154 -0.24 -28.48 28.10
CA ASN A 154 0.03 -29.90 27.92
C ASN A 154 0.80 -30.50 29.12
N GLU A 155 1.80 -29.80 29.65
CA GLU A 155 2.54 -30.23 30.84
C GLU A 155 1.62 -30.38 32.05
N ILE A 156 0.76 -29.38 32.32
CA ILE A 156 -0.22 -29.42 33.40
C ILE A 156 -1.20 -30.59 33.21
N THR A 157 -1.63 -30.85 31.97
CA THR A 157 -2.54 -31.94 31.64
C THR A 157 -1.88 -33.30 31.91
N ASN A 158 -0.61 -33.47 31.52
CA ASN A 158 0.16 -34.69 31.78
C ASN A 158 0.39 -34.91 33.30
N LEU A 159 0.73 -33.86 34.04
CA LEU A 159 0.84 -33.92 35.51
C LEU A 159 -0.47 -34.35 36.16
N ASN A 160 -1.60 -33.78 35.71
CA ASN A 160 -2.94 -34.15 36.20
C ASN A 160 -3.29 -35.62 35.88
N GLU A 161 -2.94 -36.10 34.69
CA GLU A 161 -3.14 -37.51 34.35
C GLU A 161 -2.32 -38.45 35.26
N ARG A 162 -1.03 -38.15 35.47
CA ARG A 162 -0.16 -38.93 36.38
C ARG A 162 -0.72 -38.96 37.80
N LEU A 163 -1.16 -37.81 38.31
CA LEU A 163 -1.81 -37.70 39.63
C LEU A 163 -3.08 -38.56 39.71
N ASN A 164 -3.91 -38.53 38.67
CA ASN A 164 -5.13 -39.34 38.62
C ASN A 164 -4.84 -40.84 38.57
N ARG A 165 -3.78 -41.28 37.87
CA ARG A 165 -3.33 -42.68 37.83
C ARG A 165 -2.86 -43.13 39.22
N LEU A 166 -2.04 -42.33 39.89
CA LEU A 166 -1.61 -42.57 41.27
C LEU A 166 -2.79 -42.68 42.24
N ARG A 167 -3.77 -41.77 42.13
CA ARG A 167 -4.97 -41.79 42.98
C ARG A 167 -5.79 -43.07 42.79
N LYS A 168 -5.86 -43.62 41.58
CA LYS A 168 -6.54 -44.90 41.29
C LYS A 168 -5.76 -46.11 41.82
N ASN A 169 -4.43 -46.07 41.76
CA ASN A 169 -3.56 -47.17 42.19
C ASN A 169 -3.22 -47.16 43.70
N LYS A 170 -3.64 -46.12 44.42
CA LYS A 170 -3.42 -45.91 45.87
C LYS A 170 -3.71 -47.15 46.75
N HIS A 171 -4.70 -47.96 46.39
CA HIS A 171 -5.06 -49.16 47.17
C HIS A 171 -4.21 -50.41 46.84
N LYS A 172 -3.44 -50.40 45.74
CA LYS A 172 -2.61 -51.53 45.28
C LYS A 172 -1.11 -51.35 45.59
N GLU A 173 -0.62 -50.12 45.67
CA GLU A 173 0.79 -49.82 45.96
C GLU A 173 1.00 -49.51 47.44
N GLY A 174 2.13 -49.97 48.00
CA GLY A 174 2.49 -49.70 49.40
C GLY A 174 2.59 -48.20 49.68
N ASN A 175 2.14 -47.78 50.87
CA ASN A 175 2.06 -46.36 51.28
C ASN A 175 3.34 -45.55 51.03
N LEU A 176 4.52 -46.16 51.22
CA LEU A 176 5.82 -45.50 51.01
C LEU A 176 6.06 -45.13 49.54
N LYS A 177 5.82 -46.07 48.61
CA LYS A 177 6.05 -45.84 47.18
C LYS A 177 5.09 -44.78 46.62
N TYR A 178 3.85 -44.78 47.10
CA TYR A 178 2.86 -43.76 46.77
C TYR A 178 3.27 -42.36 47.25
N LEU A 179 3.81 -42.25 48.47
CA LEU A 179 4.31 -40.97 49.02
C LEU A 179 5.52 -40.46 48.26
N GLU A 180 6.43 -41.35 47.86
CA GLU A 180 7.62 -41.01 47.08
C GLU A 180 7.26 -40.45 45.69
N GLU A 181 6.33 -41.09 44.97
CA GLU A 181 5.87 -40.58 43.66
C GLU A 181 5.05 -39.27 43.77
N LEU A 182 4.36 -39.05 44.89
CA LEU A 182 3.71 -37.75 45.15
C LEU A 182 4.72 -36.63 45.40
N ILE A 183 5.79 -36.94 46.13
CA ILE A 183 6.90 -36.02 46.38
C ILE A 183 7.56 -35.63 45.05
N SER A 184 7.81 -36.60 44.15
CA SER A 184 8.41 -36.31 42.85
C SER A 184 7.51 -35.45 41.96
N LEU A 185 6.19 -35.71 41.92
CA LEU A 185 5.22 -34.90 41.15
C LEU A 185 5.14 -33.47 41.67
N ARG A 186 5.19 -33.29 42.99
CA ARG A 186 5.23 -31.97 43.62
C ARG A 186 6.50 -31.22 43.20
N ASP A 187 7.66 -31.87 43.29
CA ASP A 187 8.94 -31.25 42.97
C ASP A 187 9.04 -30.90 41.47
N GLU A 188 8.50 -31.76 40.59
CA GLU A 188 8.36 -31.49 39.15
C GLU A 188 7.51 -30.22 38.90
N PHE A 189 6.35 -30.09 39.55
CA PHE A 189 5.47 -28.93 39.42
C PHE A 189 6.09 -27.61 39.91
N TYR A 190 6.85 -27.63 41.00
CA TYR A 190 7.52 -26.43 41.50
C TYR A 190 8.76 -26.05 40.70
N ASN A 191 9.42 -27.01 40.04
CA ASN A 191 10.55 -26.76 39.14
C ASN A 191 10.13 -26.26 37.74
N THR A 192 8.86 -26.39 37.36
CA THR A 192 8.34 -25.86 36.07
C THR A 192 7.97 -24.37 36.12
N LYS A 193 8.22 -23.70 37.24
CA LYS A 193 7.78 -22.32 37.53
C LYS A 193 8.93 -21.32 37.36
#